data_AF-A0ABD5R087-F1
#
_entry.id   AF-A0ABD5R087-F1
#
_cell.length_a   1.000
_cell.length_b   1.000
_cell.length_c   1.000
_cell.angle_alpha   90.00
_cell.angle_beta   90.00
_cell.angle_gamma   90.00
#
_symmetry.space_group_name_H-M   'P 1'
#
loop_
_entity.id
_entity.type
_entity.pdbx_description
1 polymer ?
#
loop_
_entity_poly.entity_id
_entity_poly.type
_entity_poly.pdbx_seq_one_letter_code
_entity_poly.pdbx_strand_id
1 'polypeptide(L)'
;MHPASRATKLPRETCPGCEKSFKRVGSHWARGNCSYPEIPTYLREILIGCLMGDGSVPKTNDGSHGSFRLPMVNRQFLEWFDHEMGILSTGVNLKKTAQELARHNRDSGFSPKAKAENYHDMYTVVSRSHPFMRSLRRWYRSGEKRFPGGLSLTPRIARMWYACDGYLDVQEYGQPRAAIRIRNRDERQDFLLNLFEEVDLSPTYNRETIRFGVEGTRSFLDWMGNPPPGFEYKWVLDSRERYDRLKAQAYGEARAL
;
A
#
# COMPACT_ATOMS: atom_id res chain seq x y z
N MET A 1 40.37 -10.59 7.27
CA MET A 1 40.32 -9.14 7.00
C MET A 1 38.88 -8.76 6.67
N HIS A 2 38.18 -8.10 7.60
CA HIS A 2 36.83 -7.59 7.34
C HIS A 2 36.92 -6.30 6.50
N PRO A 3 36.19 -6.18 5.38
CA PRO A 3 36.09 -4.90 4.71
C PRO A 3 35.26 -3.97 5.58
N ALA A 4 35.87 -2.85 5.97
CA ALA A 4 35.24 -1.77 6.69
C ALA A 4 33.99 -1.29 5.92
N SER A 5 32.84 -1.33 6.61
CA SER A 5 31.59 -0.74 6.15
C SER A 5 31.81 0.73 5.77
N ARG A 6 31.80 1.03 4.46
CA ARG A 6 31.75 2.41 3.97
C ARG A 6 30.39 2.97 4.36
N ALA A 7 30.37 3.83 5.38
CA ALA A 7 29.22 4.65 5.70
C ALA A 7 28.86 5.51 4.48
N THR A 8 27.84 5.09 3.72
CA THR A 8 27.25 5.88 2.66
C THR A 8 26.73 7.18 3.27
N LYS A 9 27.30 8.32 2.87
CA LYS A 9 26.80 9.64 3.28
C LYS A 9 25.36 9.76 2.79
N LEU A 10 24.41 9.91 3.72
CA LEU A 10 23.02 10.21 3.37
C LEU A 10 22.98 11.47 2.49
N PRO A 11 22.27 11.45 1.36
CA PRO A 11 22.10 12.64 0.54
C PRO A 11 21.46 13.75 1.37
N ARG A 12 21.87 14.99 1.14
CA ARG A 12 21.25 16.15 1.82
C ARG A 12 19.96 16.50 1.09
N GLU A 13 18.94 16.82 1.86
CA GLU A 13 17.63 17.20 1.35
C GLU A 13 17.32 18.64 1.74
N THR A 14 16.80 19.42 0.81
CA THR A 14 16.47 20.83 1.01
C THR A 14 15.08 20.96 1.60
N CYS A 15 14.97 21.62 2.76
CA CYS A 15 13.68 21.89 3.38
C CYS A 15 12.91 22.92 2.54
N PRO A 16 11.65 22.64 2.11
CA PRO A 16 10.89 23.57 1.29
C PRO A 16 10.47 24.84 2.03
N GLY A 17 10.46 24.83 3.37
CA GLY A 17 10.05 26.00 4.16
C GLY A 17 11.18 26.98 4.48
N CYS A 18 12.44 26.54 4.53
CA CYS A 18 13.58 27.42 4.86
C CYS A 18 14.76 27.31 3.90
N GLU A 19 14.65 26.51 2.84
CA GLU A 19 15.63 26.32 1.77
C GLU A 19 17.01 25.81 2.21
N LYS A 20 17.18 25.46 3.49
CA LYS A 20 18.41 24.89 4.02
C LYS A 20 18.47 23.39 3.74
N SER A 21 19.67 22.88 3.46
CA SER A 21 19.89 21.45 3.20
C SER A 21 20.31 20.68 4.45
N PHE A 22 19.61 19.60 4.75
CA PHE A 22 19.80 18.79 5.96
C PHE A 22 20.17 17.35 5.61
N LYS A 23 21.00 16.72 6.43
CA LYS A 23 21.23 15.25 6.34
C LYS A 23 20.01 14.43 6.80
N ARG A 24 19.12 15.06 7.59
CA ARG A 24 17.91 14.47 8.17
C ARG A 24 16.81 15.53 8.23
N VAL A 25 16.22 15.89 7.09
CA VAL A 25 15.21 16.96 7.03
C VAL A 25 13.98 16.67 7.91
N GLY A 26 13.60 15.39 8.08
CA GLY A 26 12.51 15.01 8.99
C GLY A 26 12.77 15.36 10.46
N SER A 27 14.03 15.26 10.92
CA SER A 27 14.40 15.68 12.28
C SER A 27 14.36 17.20 12.44
N HIS A 28 14.67 17.92 11.36
CA HIS A 28 14.58 19.37 11.34
C HIS A 28 13.12 19.85 11.52
N TRP A 29 12.14 19.23 10.86
CA TRP A 29 10.73 19.55 11.10
C TRP A 29 10.25 19.14 12.49
N ALA A 30 10.67 17.98 12.98
CA ALA A 30 10.17 17.45 14.26
C ALA A 30 10.71 18.15 15.52
N ARG A 31 11.86 18.82 15.41
CA ARG A 31 12.54 19.43 16.57
C ARG A 31 12.88 20.90 16.38
N GLY A 32 12.77 21.42 15.16
CA GLY A 32 13.06 22.81 14.84
C GLY A 32 11.81 23.67 14.77
N ASN A 33 12.03 24.94 14.42
CA ASN A 33 10.96 25.94 14.27
C ASN A 33 10.39 25.99 12.83
N CYS A 34 10.75 25.06 11.95
CA CYS A 34 10.24 25.03 10.58
C CYS A 34 8.97 24.20 10.50
N SER A 35 8.01 24.66 9.71
CA SER A 35 6.77 23.94 9.47
C SER A 35 7.02 22.65 8.69
N TYR A 36 6.13 21.68 8.90
CA TYR A 36 6.06 20.52 8.04
C TYR A 36 5.58 20.92 6.64
N PRO A 37 6.10 20.28 5.57
CA PRO A 37 5.57 20.49 4.23
C PRO A 37 4.11 20.05 4.17
N GLU A 38 3.27 20.81 3.48
CA GLU A 38 1.87 20.44 3.30
C GLU A 38 1.75 19.15 2.48
N ILE A 39 0.87 18.26 2.92
CA ILE A 39 0.48 17.08 2.14
C ILE A 39 -0.75 17.45 1.32
N PRO A 40 -0.65 17.53 -0.02
CA PRO A 40 -1.77 17.87 -0.88
C PRO A 40 -2.86 16.78 -0.82
N THR A 41 -4.11 17.16 -1.11
CA THR A 41 -5.28 16.27 -0.99
C THR A 41 -5.09 14.95 -1.73
N TYR A 42 -4.55 14.97 -2.96
CA TYR A 42 -4.35 13.75 -3.74
C TYR A 42 -3.43 12.73 -3.05
N LEU A 43 -2.38 13.21 -2.38
CA LEU A 43 -1.42 12.35 -1.67
C LEU A 43 -2.02 11.83 -0.35
N ARG A 44 -2.88 12.63 0.31
CA ARG A 44 -3.66 12.16 1.47
C ARG A 44 -4.58 11.00 1.09
N GLU A 45 -5.26 11.09 -0.05
CA GLU A 45 -6.10 10.01 -0.57
C GLU A 45 -5.31 8.75 -0.91
N ILE A 46 -4.12 8.90 -1.52
CA ILE A 46 -3.22 7.78 -1.76
C ILE A 46 -2.84 7.09 -0.44
N LEU A 47 -2.42 7.88 0.56
CA LEU A 47 -2.06 7.38 1.88
C LEU A 47 -3.24 6.69 2.58
N ILE A 48 -4.45 7.24 2.48
CA ILE A 48 -5.67 6.67 3.06
C ILE A 48 -6.02 5.34 2.38
N GLY A 49 -6.06 5.28 1.05
CA GLY A 49 -6.37 4.03 0.35
C GLY A 49 -5.32 2.94 0.57
N CYS A 50 -4.04 3.31 0.61
CA CYS A 50 -2.98 2.38 1.02
C CYS A 50 -3.16 1.96 2.49
N LEU A 51 -3.56 2.86 3.41
CA LEU A 51 -3.84 2.52 4.81
C LEU A 51 -5.03 1.56 4.95
N MET A 52 -6.03 1.64 4.08
CA MET A 52 -7.15 0.69 4.07
C MET A 52 -6.67 -0.73 3.76
N GLY A 53 -5.61 -0.87 2.95
CA GLY A 53 -4.96 -2.15 2.66
C GLY A 53 -3.67 -2.39 3.44
N ASP A 54 -2.56 -2.62 2.73
CA ASP A 54 -1.26 -3.04 3.27
C ASP A 54 -0.52 -1.97 4.09
N GLY A 55 -0.94 -0.71 3.97
CA GLY A 55 -0.37 0.41 4.69
C GLY A 55 -0.58 0.34 6.20
N SER A 56 0.34 0.91 6.96
CA SER A 56 0.22 0.96 8.42
C SER A 56 0.83 2.22 9.04
N VAL A 57 0.31 2.61 10.20
CA VAL A 57 0.91 3.63 11.08
C VAL A 57 1.24 2.98 12.43
N PRO A 58 2.47 2.47 12.61
CA PRO A 58 2.89 1.82 13.84
C PRO A 58 2.78 2.75 15.06
N LYS A 59 2.57 2.16 16.23
CA LYS A 59 2.61 2.89 17.50
C LYS A 59 4.01 3.49 17.66
N THR A 60 4.06 4.75 18.07
CA THR A 60 5.28 5.44 18.50
C THR A 60 5.22 5.73 19.99
N ASN A 61 6.36 6.08 20.58
CA ASN A 61 6.40 6.67 21.92
C ASN A 61 5.57 7.97 21.95
N ASP A 62 5.07 8.32 23.13
CA ASP A 62 4.21 9.49 23.33
C ASP A 62 4.89 10.77 22.82
N GLY A 63 4.12 11.59 22.08
CA GLY A 63 4.57 12.88 21.53
C GLY A 63 5.09 12.85 20.08
N SER A 64 5.37 11.69 19.48
CA SER A 64 5.78 11.62 18.07
C SER A 64 4.59 11.73 17.10
N HIS A 65 4.80 12.36 15.94
CA HIS A 65 3.79 12.42 14.89
C HIS A 65 3.60 11.10 14.11
N GLY A 66 4.41 10.06 14.37
CA GLY A 66 4.28 8.75 13.73
C GLY A 66 4.80 8.72 12.29
N SER A 67 5.02 7.52 11.75
CA SER A 67 5.38 7.31 10.34
C SER A 67 4.44 6.33 9.67
N PHE A 68 4.21 6.53 8.38
CA PHE A 68 3.49 5.59 7.53
C PHE A 68 4.47 4.54 6.98
N ARG A 69 4.03 3.29 6.90
CA ARG A 69 4.81 2.19 6.31
C ARG A 69 3.96 1.44 5.29
N LEU A 70 4.52 1.22 4.12
CA LEU A 70 3.89 0.48 3.03
C LEU A 70 4.81 -0.66 2.57
N PRO A 71 4.63 -1.88 3.11
CA PRO A 71 5.33 -3.06 2.62
C PRO A 71 4.65 -3.61 1.36
N MET A 72 5.42 -3.92 0.31
CA MET A 72 4.93 -4.51 -0.92
C MET A 72 6.00 -5.39 -1.59
N VAL A 73 5.55 -6.39 -2.33
CA VAL A 73 6.38 -7.19 -3.25
C VAL A 73 6.51 -6.50 -4.62
N ASN A 74 5.51 -5.72 -5.01
CA ASN A 74 5.52 -4.94 -6.24
C ASN A 74 6.43 -3.72 -6.10
N ARG A 75 7.68 -3.87 -6.51
CA ARG A 75 8.69 -2.82 -6.40
C ARG A 75 8.40 -1.61 -7.29
N GLN A 76 7.88 -1.83 -8.51
CA GLN A 76 7.52 -0.76 -9.43
C GLN A 76 6.50 0.19 -8.81
N PHE A 77 5.48 -0.38 -8.15
CA PHE A 77 4.50 0.42 -7.42
C PHE A 77 5.13 1.25 -6.28
N LEU A 78 6.06 0.67 -5.52
CA LEU A 78 6.73 1.40 -4.44
C LEU A 78 7.64 2.51 -4.97
N GLU A 79 8.29 2.32 -6.11
CA GLU A 79 9.10 3.36 -6.75
C GLU A 79 8.23 4.52 -7.25
N TRP A 80 7.06 4.23 -7.82
CA TRP A 80 6.06 5.26 -8.11
C TRP A 80 5.55 5.96 -6.84
N PHE A 81 5.18 5.20 -5.81
CA PHE A 81 4.70 5.77 -4.55
C PHE A 81 5.77 6.63 -3.86
N ASP A 82 7.04 6.22 -3.90
CA ASP A 82 8.19 7.00 -3.42
C ASP A 82 8.31 8.33 -4.16
N HIS A 83 8.16 8.30 -5.48
CA HIS A 83 8.15 9.50 -6.31
C HIS A 83 7.00 10.45 -5.93
N GLU A 84 5.76 9.94 -5.79
CA GLU A 84 4.59 10.74 -5.36
C GLU A 84 4.77 11.35 -3.97
N MET A 85 5.44 10.63 -3.06
CA MET A 85 5.73 11.11 -1.70
C MET A 85 6.86 12.14 -1.66
N GLY A 86 7.78 12.11 -2.62
CA GLY A 86 8.92 13.03 -2.71
C GLY A 86 9.69 13.15 -1.39
N ILE A 87 9.85 14.38 -0.90
CA ILE A 87 10.58 14.67 0.35
C ILE A 87 9.90 14.12 1.61
N LEU A 88 8.72 13.51 1.52
CA LEU A 88 8.10 12.80 2.64
C LEU A 88 8.56 11.34 2.74
N SER A 89 9.17 10.76 1.70
CA SER A 89 9.60 9.37 1.69
C SER A 89 11.07 9.17 2.03
N THR A 90 11.40 8.10 2.76
CA THR A 90 12.79 7.70 3.01
C THR A 90 13.38 6.77 1.92
N GLY A 91 12.75 6.69 0.76
CA GLY A 91 13.14 5.77 -0.31
C GLY A 91 12.55 4.36 -0.16
N VAL A 92 12.58 3.62 -1.27
CA VAL A 92 12.27 2.18 -1.31
C VAL A 92 13.44 1.40 -0.73
N ASN A 93 13.16 0.54 0.25
CA ASN A 93 14.17 -0.29 0.91
C ASN A 93 13.75 -1.76 0.90
N LEU A 94 14.69 -2.68 0.70
CA LEU A 94 14.46 -4.10 0.91
C LEU A 94 14.20 -4.35 2.40
N LYS A 95 13.05 -4.95 2.72
CA LYS A 95 12.63 -5.25 4.10
C LYS A 95 12.99 -6.68 4.49
N LYS A 96 12.71 -7.65 3.61
CA LYS A 96 13.08 -9.07 3.76
C LYS A 96 13.19 -9.69 2.37
N THR A 97 14.17 -10.56 2.18
CA THR A 97 14.27 -11.41 0.97
C THR A 97 13.22 -12.53 0.98
N ALA A 98 12.96 -13.12 -0.18
CA ALA A 98 12.14 -14.34 -0.32
C ALA A 98 12.63 -15.48 0.60
N GLN A 99 13.96 -15.65 0.71
CA GLN A 99 14.57 -16.65 1.58
C GLN A 99 14.31 -16.37 3.06
N GLU A 100 14.47 -15.11 3.50
CA GLU A 100 14.19 -14.70 4.87
C GLU A 100 12.71 -14.82 5.24
N LEU A 101 11.82 -14.51 4.29
CA LEU A 101 10.37 -14.70 4.46
C LEU A 101 9.98 -16.16 4.61
N ALA A 102 10.48 -17.03 3.72
CA ALA A 102 10.23 -18.46 3.83
C ALA A 102 10.77 -19.03 5.15
N ARG A 103 11.98 -18.63 5.57
CA ARG A 103 12.55 -19.03 6.87
C ARG A 103 11.68 -18.56 8.03
N HIS A 104 11.33 -17.28 8.07
CA HIS A 104 10.47 -16.72 9.11
C HIS A 104 9.11 -17.43 9.20
N ASN A 105 8.51 -17.78 8.06
CA ASN A 105 7.21 -18.47 8.05
C ASN A 105 7.30 -19.94 8.48
N ARG A 106 8.45 -20.60 8.29
CA ARG A 106 8.73 -21.90 8.91
C ARG A 106 8.89 -21.75 10.41
N ASP A 107 9.74 -20.82 10.85
CA ASP A 107 10.11 -20.64 12.27
C ASP A 107 8.92 -20.20 13.13
N SER A 108 8.01 -19.38 12.58
CA SER A 108 6.78 -18.94 13.26
C SER A 108 5.66 -19.98 13.28
N GLY A 109 5.82 -21.12 12.58
CA GLY A 109 4.78 -22.14 12.45
C GLY A 109 3.61 -21.77 11.53
N PHE A 110 3.61 -20.57 10.93
CA PHE A 110 2.56 -20.13 10.01
C PHE A 110 2.50 -20.99 8.74
N SER A 111 3.67 -21.38 8.22
CA SER A 111 3.80 -22.30 7.10
C SER A 111 5.05 -23.18 7.27
N PRO A 112 4.95 -24.32 7.96
CA PRO A 112 6.09 -25.18 8.29
C PRO A 112 6.86 -25.70 7.08
N LYS A 113 6.20 -25.77 5.91
CA LYS A 113 6.78 -26.23 4.62
C LYS A 113 7.07 -25.07 3.66
N ALA A 114 7.12 -23.83 4.13
CA ALA A 114 7.40 -22.67 3.27
C ALA A 114 8.74 -22.84 2.54
N LYS A 115 8.73 -22.72 1.21
CA LYS A 115 9.90 -22.75 0.34
C LYS A 115 10.14 -21.37 -0.25
N ALA A 116 11.40 -20.96 -0.40
CA ALA A 116 11.76 -19.63 -0.90
C ALA A 116 11.22 -19.35 -2.32
N GLU A 117 11.13 -20.38 -3.17
CA GLU A 117 10.57 -20.31 -4.52
C GLU A 117 9.12 -19.82 -4.59
N ASN A 118 8.37 -19.94 -3.48
CA ASN A 118 6.97 -19.49 -3.39
C ASN A 118 6.84 -18.06 -2.82
N TYR A 119 7.96 -17.34 -2.66
CA TYR A 119 7.98 -15.98 -2.11
C TYR A 119 8.74 -15.05 -3.03
N HIS A 120 8.39 -13.77 -2.95
CA HIS A 120 9.15 -12.67 -3.55
C HIS A 120 9.82 -11.85 -2.45
N ASP A 121 10.86 -11.12 -2.82
CA ASP A 121 11.43 -10.09 -1.96
C ASP A 121 10.34 -9.07 -1.56
N MET A 122 10.28 -8.75 -0.26
CA MET A 122 9.40 -7.73 0.26
C MET A 122 10.19 -6.44 0.45
N TYR A 123 9.74 -5.40 -0.21
CA TYR A 123 10.24 -4.05 -0.09
C TYR A 123 9.32 -3.22 0.80
N THR A 124 9.77 -2.05 1.22
CA THR A 124 8.96 -1.10 1.98
C THR A 124 9.34 0.33 1.65
N VAL A 125 8.33 1.20 1.67
CA VAL A 125 8.52 2.65 1.82
C VAL A 125 8.13 3.04 3.24
N VAL A 126 8.87 3.98 3.82
CA VAL A 126 8.56 4.58 5.13
C VAL A 126 8.49 6.09 4.95
N SER A 127 7.44 6.72 5.48
CA SER A 127 7.36 8.18 5.50
C SER A 127 8.23 8.74 6.62
N ARG A 128 8.70 9.97 6.41
CA ARG A 128 9.12 10.85 7.51
C ARG A 128 7.93 11.09 8.45
N SER A 129 8.26 11.48 9.68
CA SER A 129 7.26 11.82 10.68
C SER A 129 6.47 13.05 10.23
N HIS A 130 5.14 13.02 10.34
CA HIS A 130 4.31 14.13 9.87
C HIS A 130 2.96 14.20 10.63
N PRO A 131 2.43 15.40 10.98
CA PRO A 131 1.17 15.55 11.70
C PRO A 131 -0.03 14.80 11.11
N PHE A 132 -0.07 14.64 9.79
CA PHE A 132 -1.07 13.82 9.10
C PHE A 132 -1.00 12.33 9.47
N MET A 133 0.20 11.77 9.67
CA MET A 133 0.34 10.36 10.12
C MET A 133 -0.22 10.19 11.54
N ARG A 134 -0.09 11.21 12.38
CA ARG A 134 -0.74 11.26 13.70
C ARG A 134 -2.27 11.26 13.60
N SER A 135 -2.86 11.93 12.59
CA SER A 135 -4.31 11.82 12.37
C SER A 135 -4.73 10.42 11.90
N LEU A 136 -3.94 9.78 11.04
CA LEU A 136 -4.18 8.40 10.60
C LEU A 136 -4.04 7.40 11.76
N ARG A 137 -3.21 7.68 12.76
CA ARG A 137 -3.09 6.85 13.97
C ARG A 137 -4.41 6.70 14.74
N ARG A 138 -5.37 7.61 14.56
CA ARG A 138 -6.72 7.50 15.16
C ARG A 138 -7.48 6.25 14.71
N TRP A 139 -7.12 5.67 13.56
CA TRP A 139 -7.67 4.41 13.05
C TRP A 139 -7.33 3.22 13.96
N TYR A 140 -6.38 3.39 14.88
CA TYR A 140 -5.90 2.33 15.77
C TYR A 140 -6.26 2.56 17.24
N ARG A 141 -7.26 3.41 17.53
CA ARG A 141 -7.67 3.74 18.91
C ARG A 141 -8.15 2.51 19.70
N SER A 142 -8.76 1.53 19.04
CA SER A 142 -9.18 0.26 19.65
C SER A 142 -8.03 -0.73 19.85
N GLY A 143 -6.81 -0.40 19.43
CA GLY A 143 -5.67 -1.32 19.43
C GLY A 143 -5.41 -1.98 18.07
N GLU A 144 -6.45 -2.09 17.23
CA GLU A 144 -6.42 -2.62 15.87
C GLU A 144 -6.86 -1.59 14.83
N LYS A 145 -6.56 -1.82 13.55
CA LYS A 145 -6.94 -0.90 12.47
C LYS A 145 -8.46 -1.01 12.23
N ARG A 146 -9.17 0.09 12.43
CA ARG A 146 -10.61 0.26 12.19
C ARG A 146 -10.87 1.49 11.33
N PHE A 147 -11.64 1.31 10.25
CA PHE A 147 -11.98 2.40 9.33
C PHE A 147 -12.90 3.42 10.04
N PRO A 148 -12.64 4.74 9.93
CA PRO A 148 -13.45 5.74 10.63
C PRO A 148 -14.85 5.82 10.02
N GLY A 149 -15.86 6.10 10.85
CA GLY A 149 -17.27 6.10 10.41
C GLY A 149 -17.63 7.20 9.40
N GLY A 150 -16.85 8.28 9.32
CA GLY A 150 -16.99 9.34 8.31
C GLY A 150 -16.01 9.20 7.14
N LEU A 151 -15.55 7.98 6.84
CA LEU A 151 -14.76 7.72 5.65
C LEU A 151 -15.72 7.71 4.45
N SER A 152 -15.37 8.43 3.39
CA SER A 152 -16.04 8.32 2.08
C SER A 152 -15.02 7.92 1.03
N LEU A 153 -15.43 7.08 0.08
CA LEU A 153 -14.56 6.65 -1.01
C LEU A 153 -14.50 7.73 -2.09
N THR A 154 -13.29 8.04 -2.52
CA THR A 154 -13.03 8.68 -3.81
C THR A 154 -12.43 7.65 -4.75
N PRO A 155 -12.47 7.87 -6.08
CA PRO A 155 -11.83 6.98 -7.05
C PRO A 155 -10.39 6.64 -6.67
N ARG A 156 -9.66 7.63 -6.16
CA ARG A 156 -8.25 7.49 -5.77
C ARG A 156 -8.05 6.63 -4.53
N ILE A 157 -8.89 6.81 -3.50
CA ILE A 157 -8.85 5.99 -2.27
C ILE A 157 -9.14 4.53 -2.62
N ALA A 158 -10.24 4.29 -3.34
CA ALA A 158 -10.64 2.93 -3.71
C ALA A 158 -9.61 2.26 -4.64
N ARG A 159 -9.03 3.01 -5.58
CA ARG A 159 -7.95 2.51 -6.45
C ARG A 159 -6.74 2.02 -5.66
N MET A 160 -6.28 2.77 -4.66
CA MET A 160 -5.16 2.31 -3.83
C MET A 160 -5.55 1.14 -2.93
N TRP A 161 -6.79 1.14 -2.41
CA TRP A 161 -7.27 0.03 -1.61
C TRP A 161 -7.34 -1.27 -2.42
N TYR A 162 -7.91 -1.24 -3.63
CA TYR A 162 -7.94 -2.37 -4.56
C TYR A 162 -6.54 -2.76 -5.07
N ALA A 163 -5.64 -1.79 -5.26
CA ALA A 163 -4.24 -2.10 -5.57
C ALA A 163 -3.56 -2.87 -4.44
N CYS A 164 -3.86 -2.60 -3.17
CA CYS A 164 -3.29 -3.35 -2.05
C CYS A 164 -3.99 -4.70 -1.83
N ASP A 165 -5.27 -4.67 -1.43
CA ASP A 165 -6.01 -5.84 -0.96
C ASP A 165 -6.96 -6.43 -2.00
N GLY A 166 -7.07 -5.79 -3.16
CA GLY A 166 -7.89 -6.23 -4.26
C GLY A 166 -7.25 -7.28 -5.15
N TYR A 167 -8.07 -8.03 -5.87
CA TYR A 167 -7.64 -8.93 -6.93
C TYR A 167 -8.74 -9.07 -7.97
N LEU A 168 -8.31 -9.41 -9.19
CA LEU A 168 -9.21 -9.79 -10.27
C LEU A 168 -9.25 -11.32 -10.33
N ASP A 169 -10.43 -11.89 -10.11
CA ASP A 169 -10.70 -13.32 -10.26
C ASP A 169 -10.87 -13.63 -11.76
N VAL A 170 -9.76 -14.00 -12.42
CA VAL A 170 -9.73 -14.37 -13.83
C VAL A 170 -9.86 -15.89 -13.95
N GLN A 171 -11.08 -16.38 -14.03
CA GLN A 171 -11.36 -17.80 -14.18
C GLN A 171 -11.01 -18.29 -15.59
N GLU A 172 -10.70 -19.59 -15.73
CA GLU A 172 -10.42 -20.21 -17.04
C GLU A 172 -11.63 -20.11 -17.97
N TYR A 173 -12.82 -20.33 -17.41
CA TYR A 173 -14.11 -20.20 -18.09
C TYR A 173 -14.98 -19.23 -17.29
N GLY A 174 -14.99 -17.95 -17.66
CA GLY A 174 -15.83 -16.95 -17.00
C GLY A 174 -15.36 -15.52 -17.23
N GLN A 175 -16.28 -14.58 -17.04
CA GLN A 175 -15.95 -13.15 -17.06
C GLN A 175 -15.21 -12.78 -15.75
N PRO A 176 -14.12 -11.98 -15.83
CA PRO A 176 -13.36 -11.59 -14.65
C PRO A 176 -14.22 -10.82 -13.63
N ARG A 177 -13.95 -11.03 -12.34
CA ARG A 177 -14.65 -10.34 -11.25
C ARG A 177 -13.66 -9.68 -10.29
N ALA A 178 -13.85 -8.39 -10.04
CA ALA A 178 -13.07 -7.68 -9.03
C ALA A 178 -13.52 -8.11 -7.62
N ALA A 179 -12.55 -8.20 -6.72
CA ALA A 179 -12.78 -8.49 -5.32
C ALA A 179 -11.77 -7.75 -4.44
N ILE A 180 -12.14 -7.45 -3.19
CA ILE A 180 -11.25 -6.89 -2.16
C ILE A 180 -11.34 -7.79 -0.94
N ARG A 181 -10.19 -8.30 -0.48
CA ARG A 181 -10.13 -9.16 0.69
C ARG A 181 -9.92 -8.33 1.95
N ILE A 182 -10.80 -8.49 2.93
CA ILE A 182 -10.76 -7.76 4.19
C ILE A 182 -10.08 -8.65 5.23
N ARG A 183 -8.80 -8.39 5.53
CA ARG A 183 -8.01 -9.24 6.44
C ARG A 183 -8.33 -9.03 7.92
N ASN A 184 -8.79 -7.84 8.28
CA ASN A 184 -9.31 -7.60 9.62
C ASN A 184 -10.77 -7.99 9.62
N ARG A 185 -11.22 -8.79 10.58
CA ARG A 185 -12.65 -9.06 10.79
C ARG A 185 -13.34 -7.79 11.25
N ASP A 186 -13.47 -6.82 10.36
CA ASP A 186 -14.34 -5.68 10.56
C ASP A 186 -15.75 -6.24 10.46
N GLU A 187 -16.36 -6.47 11.63
CA GLU A 187 -17.73 -6.98 11.74
C GLU A 187 -18.75 -6.02 11.14
N ARG A 188 -18.33 -4.80 10.75
CA ARG A 188 -19.18 -3.80 10.11
C ARG A 188 -19.29 -4.01 8.60
N GLN A 189 -19.79 -5.18 8.20
CA GLN A 189 -20.09 -5.49 6.81
C GLN A 189 -20.93 -4.38 6.15
N ASP A 190 -22.01 -3.94 6.79
CA ASP A 190 -22.91 -2.93 6.23
C ASP A 190 -22.19 -1.60 6.01
N PHE A 191 -21.30 -1.20 6.93
CA PHE A 191 -20.46 -0.02 6.73
C PHE A 191 -19.59 -0.17 5.47
N LEU A 192 -18.97 -1.33 5.25
CA LEU A 192 -18.12 -1.55 4.08
C LEU A 192 -18.92 -1.56 2.78
N LEU A 193 -20.15 -2.08 2.77
CA LEU A 193 -21.04 -2.04 1.61
C LEU A 193 -21.53 -0.62 1.33
N ASN A 194 -21.93 0.11 2.38
CA ASN A 194 -22.38 1.50 2.27
C ASN A 194 -21.32 2.42 1.65
N LEU A 195 -20.03 2.18 1.92
CA LEU A 195 -18.93 2.93 1.27
C LEU A 195 -19.00 2.88 -0.27
N PHE A 196 -19.49 1.78 -0.84
CA PHE A 196 -19.66 1.61 -2.28
C PHE A 196 -21.03 2.08 -2.76
N GLU A 197 -22.08 1.90 -1.96
CA GLU A 197 -23.42 2.39 -2.29
C GLU A 197 -23.44 3.92 -2.41
N GLU A 198 -22.66 4.63 -1.58
CA GLU A 198 -22.46 6.10 -1.67
C GLU A 198 -21.90 6.57 -3.03
N VAL A 199 -21.33 5.66 -3.83
CA VAL A 199 -20.78 5.93 -5.16
C VAL A 199 -21.46 5.09 -6.25
N ASP A 200 -22.72 4.72 -6.03
CA ASP A 200 -23.58 3.96 -6.96
C ASP A 200 -23.01 2.58 -7.36
N LEU A 201 -22.27 1.94 -6.45
CA LEU A 201 -21.76 0.58 -6.62
C LEU A 201 -22.35 -0.35 -5.57
N SER A 202 -22.87 -1.51 -5.98
CA SER A 202 -23.51 -2.47 -5.07
C SER A 202 -22.78 -3.82 -5.08
N PRO A 203 -21.58 -3.92 -4.49
CA PRO A 203 -20.91 -5.20 -4.32
C PRO A 203 -21.64 -6.08 -3.31
N THR A 204 -21.25 -7.36 -3.26
CA THR A 204 -21.68 -8.29 -2.21
C THR A 204 -20.54 -8.52 -1.23
N TYR A 205 -20.86 -8.86 0.02
CA TYR A 205 -19.87 -9.26 1.01
C TYR A 205 -20.08 -10.73 1.40
N ASN A 206 -19.06 -11.55 1.22
CA ASN A 206 -19.05 -12.92 1.75
C ASN A 206 -17.62 -13.36 2.07
N ARG A 207 -17.47 -14.22 3.09
CA ARG A 207 -16.17 -14.82 3.46
C ARG A 207 -15.03 -13.78 3.51
N GLU A 208 -15.27 -12.67 4.23
CA GLU A 208 -14.30 -11.59 4.41
C GLU A 208 -13.85 -10.95 3.08
N THR A 209 -14.72 -10.95 2.06
CA THR A 209 -14.41 -10.47 0.71
C THR A 209 -15.57 -9.65 0.16
N ILE A 210 -15.27 -8.44 -0.29
CA ILE A 210 -16.16 -7.61 -1.11
C ILE A 210 -16.01 -8.09 -2.55
N ARG A 211 -17.10 -8.47 -3.22
CA ARG A 211 -17.09 -8.99 -4.59
C ARG A 211 -18.05 -8.22 -5.48
N PHE A 212 -17.56 -7.85 -6.65
CA PHE A 212 -18.35 -7.18 -7.67
C PHE A 212 -18.87 -8.22 -8.68
N GLY A 213 -20.11 -8.02 -9.16
CA GLY A 213 -20.64 -8.74 -10.31
C GLY A 213 -19.86 -8.41 -11.59
N VAL A 214 -20.25 -8.99 -12.73
CA VAL A 214 -19.56 -8.74 -14.01
C VAL A 214 -19.67 -7.27 -14.42
N GLU A 215 -20.90 -6.73 -14.47
CA GLU A 215 -21.09 -5.30 -14.78
C GLU A 215 -20.54 -4.40 -13.67
N GLY A 216 -20.76 -4.76 -12.40
CA GLY A 216 -20.20 -4.02 -11.27
C GLY A 216 -18.66 -3.96 -11.30
N THR A 217 -17.99 -4.99 -11.82
CA THR A 217 -16.53 -4.99 -12.02
C THR A 217 -16.13 -3.95 -13.06
N ARG A 218 -16.84 -3.88 -14.20
CA ARG A 218 -16.58 -2.87 -15.24
C ARG A 218 -16.79 -1.46 -14.69
N SER A 219 -17.94 -1.20 -14.06
CA SER A 219 -18.24 0.09 -13.45
C SER A 219 -17.24 0.48 -12.38
N PHE A 220 -16.82 -0.47 -11.53
CA PHE A 220 -15.85 -0.22 -10.47
C PHE A 220 -14.46 0.13 -11.03
N LEU A 221 -13.95 -0.64 -11.99
CA LEU A 221 -12.65 -0.38 -12.60
C LEU A 221 -12.64 0.92 -13.42
N ASP A 222 -13.72 1.21 -14.14
CA ASP A 222 -13.90 2.46 -14.89
C ASP A 222 -13.95 3.67 -13.95
N TRP A 223 -14.74 3.60 -12.88
CA TRP A 223 -14.84 4.66 -11.88
C TRP A 223 -13.50 4.93 -11.17
N MET A 224 -12.71 3.91 -10.87
CA MET A 224 -11.35 4.07 -10.32
C MET A 224 -10.35 4.67 -11.32
N GLY A 225 -10.64 4.56 -12.62
CA GLY A 225 -9.77 4.98 -13.72
C GLY A 225 -8.51 4.12 -13.85
N ASN A 226 -7.43 4.73 -14.33
CA ASN A 226 -6.20 4.01 -14.67
C ASN A 226 -5.54 3.34 -13.45
N PRO A 227 -5.04 2.09 -13.59
CA PRO A 227 -4.29 1.40 -12.55
C PRO A 227 -3.03 2.16 -12.14
N PRO A 228 -2.58 2.06 -10.87
CA PRO A 228 -1.25 2.51 -10.51
C PRO A 228 -0.16 1.60 -11.13
N PRO A 229 1.07 2.11 -11.31
CA PRO A 229 2.17 1.36 -11.91
C PRO A 229 2.41 0.01 -11.23
N GLY A 230 2.56 -1.04 -12.05
CA GLY A 230 2.78 -2.41 -11.62
C GLY A 230 1.51 -3.18 -11.26
N PHE A 231 0.33 -2.56 -11.23
CA PHE A 231 -0.94 -3.22 -10.94
C PHE A 231 -1.86 -3.32 -12.15
N GLU A 232 -1.35 -3.07 -13.36
CA GLU A 232 -2.11 -3.05 -14.61
C GLU A 232 -2.84 -4.36 -14.85
N TYR A 233 -2.25 -5.48 -14.46
CA TYR A 233 -2.87 -6.80 -14.57
C TYR A 233 -4.22 -6.90 -13.82
N LYS A 234 -4.41 -6.16 -12.72
CA LYS A 234 -5.69 -6.16 -11.97
C LYS A 234 -6.84 -5.47 -12.71
N TRP A 235 -6.56 -4.80 -13.84
CA TRP A 235 -7.52 -4.12 -14.71
C TRP A 235 -7.78 -4.85 -16.03
N VAL A 236 -7.20 -6.03 -16.26
CA VAL A 236 -7.33 -6.75 -17.53
C VAL A 236 -8.60 -7.60 -17.56
N LEU A 237 -9.64 -7.10 -18.25
CA LEU A 237 -10.92 -7.80 -18.36
C LEU A 237 -11.07 -8.69 -19.61
N ASP A 238 -10.18 -8.53 -20.58
CA ASP A 238 -10.34 -9.03 -21.96
C ASP A 238 -9.51 -10.27 -22.29
N SER A 239 -8.43 -10.54 -21.54
CA SER A 239 -7.51 -11.63 -21.86
C SER A 239 -6.78 -12.19 -20.64
N ARG A 240 -6.93 -13.51 -20.41
CA ARG A 240 -6.20 -14.24 -19.38
C ARG A 240 -4.69 -14.24 -19.63
N GLU A 241 -4.27 -14.42 -20.87
CA GLU A 241 -2.86 -14.39 -21.27
C GLU A 241 -2.24 -13.02 -20.97
N ARG A 242 -2.94 -11.93 -21.30
CA ARG A 242 -2.48 -10.57 -21.01
C ARG A 242 -2.39 -10.32 -19.50
N TYR A 243 -3.37 -10.81 -18.73
CA TYR A 243 -3.35 -10.75 -17.27
C TYR A 243 -2.10 -11.45 -16.72
N ASP A 244 -1.87 -12.72 -17.12
CA ASP A 244 -0.77 -13.53 -16.60
C ASP A 244 0.59 -12.91 -16.96
N ARG A 245 0.75 -12.41 -18.20
CA ARG A 245 1.97 -11.74 -18.65
C ARG A 245 2.28 -10.47 -17.85
N LEU A 246 1.30 -9.58 -17.68
CA LEU A 246 1.48 -8.34 -16.92
C LEU A 246 1.73 -8.63 -15.44
N LYS A 247 1.10 -9.66 -14.89
CA LYS A 247 1.32 -10.11 -13.52
C LYS A 247 2.75 -10.62 -13.34
N ALA A 248 3.23 -11.50 -14.22
CA ALA A 248 4.61 -11.99 -14.21
C ALA A 248 5.63 -10.82 -14.33
N GLN A 249 5.34 -9.82 -15.15
CA GLN A 249 6.16 -8.61 -15.25
C GLN A 249 6.22 -7.83 -13.93
N ALA A 250 5.07 -7.63 -13.27
CA ALA A 250 4.99 -6.92 -11.99
C ALA A 250 5.77 -7.62 -10.86
N TYR A 251 5.88 -8.95 -10.92
CA TYR A 251 6.68 -9.75 -9.97
C TYR A 251 8.14 -9.95 -10.40
N GLY A 252 8.55 -9.40 -11.56
CA GLY A 252 9.90 -9.53 -12.07
C GLY A 252 10.23 -10.92 -12.67
N GLU A 253 9.22 -11.75 -12.90
CA GLU A 253 9.34 -13.10 -13.47
C GLU A 253 9.52 -13.07 -14.99
N ALA A 254 9.01 -12.02 -15.66
CA ALA A 254 9.04 -11.90 -17.13
C ALA A 254 10.44 -11.65 -17.72
N ARG A 255 11.49 -11.43 -16.91
CA ARG A 255 12.88 -11.31 -17.40
C ARG A 255 13.58 -12.66 -17.59
N ALA A 256 12.88 -13.78 -17.41
CA ALA A 256 13.43 -15.13 -17.48
C ALA A 256 13.05 -15.93 -18.75
N LEU A 257 12.47 -15.28 -19.77
CA LEU A 257 12.17 -15.88 -21.07
C LEU A 257 13.01 -15.26 -22.18
#